data_AF-A0A933ZSY7-F1
#
_entry.id   AF-A0A933ZSY7-F1
#
_cell.length_a   1.000
_cell.length_b   1.000
_cell.length_c   1.000
_cell.angle_alpha   90.00
_cell.angle_beta   90.00
_cell.angle_gamma   90.00
#
_symmetry.space_group_name_H-M   'P 1'
#
loop_
_entity.id
_entity.type
_entity.pdbx_description
1 polymer ?
#
loop_
_entity_poly.entity_id
_entity_poly.type
_entity_poly.pdbx_seq_one_letter_code
_entity_poly.pdbx_strand_id
1 'polypeptide(L)'
;MLAFKVGDARAFEQLVRRHRGAVFNFLLRLSGNRQRAEDLLQETWLKVVRSAGTYEARAKFTTWVYTIARNLCMDAMRKDAYRKAESLDAATGDGEDERTLAEKVPTSEAAPDRAAHAAALRPALEKALRKLPSEQREVFLLREYHGVQFKD
;
A
#
# COMPACT_ATOMS: atom_id res chain seq x y z
N MET A 1 0.98 -7.55 -18.03
CA MET A 1 1.94 -6.44 -18.18
C MET A 1 2.57 -6.42 -19.56
N LEU A 2 3.22 -7.50 -20.03
CA LEU A 2 3.82 -7.53 -21.37
C LEU A 2 2.80 -7.28 -22.50
N ALA A 3 1.62 -7.89 -22.42
CA ALA A 3 0.52 -7.62 -23.36
C ALA A 3 0.07 -6.14 -23.33
N PHE A 4 -0.04 -5.55 -22.14
CA PHE A 4 -0.36 -4.12 -22.00
C PHE A 4 0.73 -3.22 -22.61
N LYS A 5 2.01 -3.57 -22.43
CA LYS A 5 3.14 -2.85 -23.03
C LYS A 5 3.05 -2.77 -24.56
N VAL A 6 2.48 -3.78 -25.21
CA VAL A 6 2.28 -3.81 -26.67
C VAL A 6 0.91 -3.30 -27.13
N GLY A 7 0.14 -2.66 -26.22
CA GLY A 7 -1.11 -1.96 -26.56
C GLY A 7 -2.41 -2.67 -26.17
N ASP A 8 -2.36 -3.85 -25.53
CA ASP A 8 -3.57 -4.53 -25.06
C ASP A 8 -4.13 -3.87 -23.78
N ALA A 9 -5.14 -3.01 -23.95
CA ALA A 9 -5.82 -2.34 -22.86
C ALA A 9 -6.56 -3.32 -21.91
N ARG A 10 -7.05 -4.46 -22.39
CA ARG A 10 -7.72 -5.47 -21.55
C ARG A 10 -6.73 -6.13 -20.59
N ALA A 11 -5.47 -6.28 -21.00
CA ALA A 11 -4.44 -6.77 -20.12
C ALA A 11 -4.17 -5.83 -18.93
N PHE A 12 -4.37 -4.52 -19.09
CA PHE A 12 -4.26 -3.57 -17.98
C PHE A 12 -5.43 -3.72 -17.00
N GLU A 13 -6.66 -3.82 -17.50
CA GLU A 13 -7.85 -4.01 -16.67
C GLU A 13 -7.70 -5.25 -15.76
N GLN A 14 -7.19 -6.35 -16.31
CA GLN A 14 -6.93 -7.56 -15.53
C GLN A 14 -5.87 -7.35 -14.44
N LEU A 15 -4.81 -6.59 -14.71
CA LEU A 15 -3.79 -6.25 -13.70
C LEU A 15 -4.40 -5.42 -12.58
N VAL A 16 -5.17 -4.39 -12.92
CA VAL A 16 -5.85 -3.53 -11.93
C VAL A 16 -6.80 -4.37 -11.09
N ARG A 17 -7.70 -5.13 -11.72
CA ARG A 17 -8.67 -5.98 -11.02
C ARG A 17 -8.00 -6.95 -10.06
N ARG A 18 -6.88 -7.55 -10.47
CA ARG A 18 -6.15 -8.53 -9.66
C ARG A 18 -5.39 -7.91 -8.47
N HIS A 19 -4.79 -6.73 -8.64
CA HIS A 19 -3.82 -6.20 -7.69
C HIS A 19 -4.29 -4.97 -6.92
N ARG A 20 -5.36 -4.29 -7.34
CA ARG A 20 -5.86 -3.05 -6.71
C ARG A 20 -6.08 -3.19 -5.22
N GLY A 21 -6.74 -4.27 -4.77
CA GLY A 21 -7.03 -4.50 -3.35
C GLY A 21 -5.77 -4.68 -2.51
N ALA A 22 -4.80 -5.47 -2.99
CA ALA A 22 -3.56 -5.74 -2.27
C ALA A 22 -2.66 -4.48 -2.20
N VAL A 23 -2.56 -3.71 -3.29
CA VAL A 23 -1.80 -2.45 -3.31
C VAL A 23 -2.47 -1.40 -2.41
N PHE A 24 -3.80 -1.31 -2.42
CA PHE A 24 -4.54 -0.44 -1.52
C PHE A 24 -4.28 -0.78 -0.05
N ASN A 25 -4.39 -2.05 0.33
CA ASN A 25 -4.16 -2.49 1.70
C ASN A 25 -2.71 -2.25 2.15
N PHE A 26 -1.74 -2.40 1.24
CA PHE A 26 -0.35 -2.03 1.52
C PHE A 26 -0.20 -0.54 1.80
N LEU A 27 -0.73 0.31 0.91
CA LEU A 27 -0.70 1.78 1.06
C LEU A 27 -1.43 2.23 2.33
N LEU A 28 -2.56 1.61 2.66
CA LEU A 28 -3.33 1.91 3.86
C LEU A 28 -2.53 1.60 5.14
N ARG A 29 -1.88 0.44 5.20
CA ARG A 29 -1.06 0.05 6.37
C ARG A 29 0.21 0.88 6.47
N LEU A 30 0.76 1.33 5.33
CA LEU A 30 1.98 2.13 5.28
C LEU A 30 1.70 3.59 5.66
N SER A 31 0.67 4.21 5.06
CA SER A 31 0.31 5.62 5.27
C SER A 31 -0.50 5.86 6.55
N GLY A 32 -1.23 4.85 7.03
CA GLY A 32 -2.13 4.96 8.18
C GLY A 32 -3.38 5.80 7.93
N ASN A 33 -3.58 6.35 6.73
CA ASN A 33 -4.69 7.22 6.38
C ASN A 33 -5.38 6.74 5.10
N ARG A 34 -6.70 6.49 5.19
CA ARG A 34 -7.48 5.92 4.09
C ARG A 34 -7.59 6.84 2.89
N GLN A 35 -7.87 8.13 3.09
CA GLN A 35 -7.96 9.10 1.99
C GLN A 35 -6.65 9.16 1.22
N ARG A 36 -5.54 9.26 1.95
CA ARG A 36 -4.20 9.27 1.37
C ARG A 36 -3.87 7.97 0.63
N ALA A 37 -4.28 6.82 1.17
CA ALA A 37 -4.07 5.54 0.51
C ALA A 37 -4.86 5.44 -0.82
N GLU A 38 -6.05 6.02 -0.91
CA GLU A 38 -6.82 6.07 -2.14
C GLU A 38 -6.16 6.96 -3.19
N ASP A 39 -5.70 8.15 -2.80
CA ASP A 39 -5.00 9.08 -3.69
C ASP A 39 -3.71 8.44 -4.22
N LEU A 40 -2.89 7.87 -3.33
CA LEU A 40 -1.66 7.16 -3.68
C LEU A 40 -1.92 5.94 -4.58
N LEU A 41 -3.03 5.22 -4.38
CA LEU A 41 -3.41 4.10 -5.22
C LEU A 41 -3.70 4.57 -6.65
N GLN A 42 -4.46 5.65 -6.81
CA GLN A 42 -4.75 6.21 -8.12
C GLN A 42 -3.46 6.66 -8.81
N GLU A 43 -2.60 7.37 -8.10
CA GLU A 43 -1.32 7.84 -8.63
C GLU A 43 -0.39 6.68 -9.03
N THR A 44 -0.40 5.60 -8.24
CA THR A 44 0.33 4.35 -8.56
C THR A 44 -0.10 3.79 -9.91
N TRP A 45 -1.41 3.65 -10.14
CA TRP A 45 -1.92 3.12 -11.41
C TRP A 45 -1.66 4.06 -12.59
N LEU A 46 -1.77 5.38 -12.40
CA LEU A 46 -1.39 6.37 -13.42
C LEU A 46 0.11 6.28 -13.76
N LYS A 47 0.97 6.06 -12.77
CA LYS A 47 2.41 5.90 -12.98
C LYS A 47 2.75 4.57 -13.66
N VAL A 48 2.01 3.50 -13.36
CA VAL A 48 2.09 2.21 -14.08
C VAL A 48 1.76 2.39 -15.56
N VAL A 49 0.68 3.11 -15.90
CA VAL A 49 0.32 3.39 -17.30
C VAL A 49 1.41 4.19 -18.00
N ARG A 50 1.84 5.31 -17.39
CA ARG A 50 2.87 6.20 -17.95
C ARG A 50 4.23 5.51 -18.14
N SER A 51 4.55 4.56 -17.26
CA SER A 51 5.82 3.83 -17.25
C SER A 51 5.72 2.45 -17.88
N ALA A 52 4.62 2.09 -18.53
CA ALA A 52 4.41 0.75 -19.05
C ALA A 52 5.46 0.34 -20.10
N GLY A 53 5.91 1.30 -20.91
CA GLY A 53 6.95 1.11 -21.92
C GLY A 53 8.32 0.74 -21.34
N THR A 54 8.62 1.20 -20.11
CA THR A 54 9.90 0.95 -19.44
C THR A 54 9.91 -0.32 -18.61
N TYR A 55 8.78 -1.02 -18.50
CA TYR A 55 8.72 -2.30 -17.80
C TYR A 55 9.56 -3.37 -18.54
N GLU A 56 10.47 -3.99 -17.79
CA GLU A 56 11.24 -5.15 -18.20
C GLU A 56 10.87 -6.36 -17.34
N ALA A 57 10.71 -7.52 -17.98
CA ALA A 57 10.35 -8.77 -17.29
C ALA A 57 11.49 -9.38 -16.44
N ARG A 58 12.48 -8.59 -16.05
CA ARG A 58 13.55 -9.00 -15.11
C ARG A 58 13.04 -9.14 -13.68
N ALA A 59 11.96 -8.44 -13.33
CA ALA A 59 11.29 -8.52 -12.04
C ALA A 59 9.79 -8.82 -12.20
N LYS A 60 9.22 -9.52 -11.23
CA LYS A 60 7.76 -9.74 -11.16
C LYS A 60 7.04 -8.39 -11.20
N PHE A 61 5.90 -8.33 -11.89
CA PHE A 61 5.06 -7.14 -11.93
C PHE A 61 4.69 -6.65 -10.52
N THR A 62 4.43 -7.58 -9.59
CA THR A 62 4.14 -7.26 -8.18
C THR A 62 5.28 -6.45 -7.56
N THR A 63 6.53 -6.89 -7.73
CA THR A 63 7.70 -6.13 -7.25
C THR A 63 7.72 -4.73 -7.80
N TRP A 64 7.49 -4.58 -9.10
CA TRP A 64 7.53 -3.28 -9.75
C TRP A 64 6.42 -2.34 -9.27
N VAL A 65 5.17 -2.80 -9.16
CA VAL A 65 4.06 -1.96 -8.69
C VAL A 65 4.20 -1.59 -7.20
N TYR A 66 4.72 -2.50 -6.37
CA TYR A 66 4.99 -2.20 -4.95
C TYR A 66 6.12 -1.18 -4.80
N THR A 67 7.16 -1.23 -5.63
CA THR A 67 8.21 -0.18 -5.65
C THR A 67 7.63 1.18 -6.00
N ILE A 68 6.77 1.26 -7.01
CA ILE A 68 6.09 2.51 -7.39
C ILE A 68 5.24 3.03 -6.22
N ALA A 69 4.38 2.18 -5.66
CA ALA A 69 3.48 2.54 -4.56
C ALA A 69 4.27 3.02 -3.32
N ARG A 70 5.34 2.31 -2.96
CA ARG A 70 6.20 2.65 -1.84
C ARG A 70 6.85 4.02 -2.04
N ASN A 71 7.44 4.26 -3.21
CA ASN A 71 8.12 5.52 -3.50
C ASN A 71 7.15 6.70 -3.42
N LEU A 72 5.97 6.59 -4.02
CA LEU A 72 4.92 7.61 -3.91
C LEU A 72 4.51 7.87 -2.46
N CYS A 73 4.32 6.82 -1.66
CA CYS A 73 3.98 6.97 -0.25
C CYS A 73 5.08 7.68 0.55
N MET A 74 6.35 7.29 0.35
CA MET A 74 7.49 7.90 1.03
C MET A 74 7.74 9.34 0.60
N ASP A 75 7.51 9.67 -0.67
CA ASP A 75 7.57 11.04 -1.18
C ASP A 75 6.47 11.89 -0.52
N ALA A 76 5.23 11.40 -0.45
CA ALA A 76 4.12 12.09 0.20
C ALA A 76 4.38 12.34 1.69
N MET A 77 4.83 11.31 2.43
CA MET A 77 5.16 11.42 3.86
C MET A 77 6.29 12.42 4.12
N ARG A 78 7.34 12.44 3.27
CA ARG A 78 8.42 13.43 3.38
C ARG A 78 7.91 14.85 3.13
N LYS A 79 7.03 15.04 2.15
CA LYS A 79 6.43 16.34 1.86
C LYS A 79 5.57 16.87 3.02
N ASP A 80 4.82 15.99 3.68
CA ASP A 80 4.04 16.40 4.86
C ASP A 80 4.92 16.76 6.04
N ALA A 81 5.99 16.00 6.28
CA ALA A 81 6.94 16.29 7.35
C ALA A 81 7.60 17.66 7.13
N TYR A 82 8.00 17.96 5.89
CA TYR A 82 8.55 19.26 5.53
C TYR A 82 7.52 20.40 5.71
N ARG A 83 6.28 20.23 5.24
CA ARG A 83 5.21 21.22 5.44
C ARG A 83 4.89 21.46 6.93
N LYS A 84 4.94 20.41 7.76
CA LYS A 84 4.78 20.54 9.21
C LYS A 84 5.96 21.26 9.87
N ALA A 85 7.18 21.04 9.39
CA ALA A 85 8.37 21.72 9.89
C ALA A 85 8.39 23.22 9.51
N GLU A 86 7.96 23.59 8.31
CA GLU A 86 7.75 25.00 7.93
C GLU A 86 6.59 25.65 8.70
N SER A 87 5.59 24.86 9.10
CA SER A 87 4.44 25.29 9.87
C SER A 87 4.70 25.35 11.39
N LEU A 88 5.95 25.30 11.87
CA LEU A 88 6.27 25.40 13.30
C LEU A 88 6.04 26.80 13.91
N ASP A 89 5.56 27.78 13.12
CA ASP A 89 4.89 29.00 13.62
C ASP A 89 3.37 28.81 13.88
N ALA A 90 2.82 27.61 13.64
CA ALA A 90 1.42 27.29 13.90
C ALA A 90 1.31 25.99 14.71
N ALA A 91 1.26 26.19 16.03
CA ALA A 91 0.77 25.33 17.11
C ALA A 91 0.52 23.83 16.81
N THR A 92 1.17 23.02 17.65
CA THR A 92 0.80 21.66 18.07
C THR A 92 -0.70 21.36 17.97
N GLY A 93 -1.04 20.46 17.05
CA GLY A 93 -2.31 19.75 17.03
C GLY A 93 -2.03 18.25 16.99
N ASP A 94 -2.11 17.60 18.15
CA ASP A 94 -2.24 16.16 18.26
C ASP A 94 -3.51 15.73 17.51
N GLY A 95 -3.32 15.23 16.30
CA GLY A 95 -4.38 14.61 15.51
C GLY A 95 -4.52 13.16 15.90
N GLU A 96 -5.19 12.90 17.03
CA GLU A 96 -5.77 11.60 17.35
C GLU A 96 -6.90 11.31 16.36
N ASP A 97 -6.56 10.85 15.15
CA ASP A 97 -7.54 10.32 14.21
C ASP A 97 -7.85 8.86 14.61
N GLU A 98 -8.67 8.74 15.67
CA GLU A 98 -9.38 7.52 16.07
C GLU A 98 -10.32 7.08 14.96
N ARG A 99 -9.88 6.21 14.05
CA ARG A 99 -10.81 5.44 13.22
C ARG A 99 -10.33 4.01 13.01
N THR A 100 -10.90 3.12 13.80
CA THR A 100 -10.98 1.67 13.61
C THR A 100 -11.62 1.40 12.25
N LEU A 101 -10.83 1.22 11.19
CA LEU A 101 -11.38 1.07 9.83
C LEU A 101 -10.74 -0.10 9.09
N ALA A 102 -11.29 -1.27 9.37
CA ALA A 102 -11.19 -2.44 8.50
C ALA A 102 -12.59 -2.98 8.20
N GLU A 103 -13.48 -2.15 7.67
CA GLU A 103 -14.68 -2.67 6.99
C GLU A 103 -14.35 -2.99 5.52
N LYS A 104 -14.32 -4.30 5.25
CA LYS A 104 -14.64 -4.97 3.98
C LYS A 104 -13.95 -4.44 2.72
N VAL A 105 -12.74 -4.94 2.48
CA VAL A 105 -12.29 -5.25 1.11
C VAL A 105 -12.13 -6.78 1.04
N PRO A 106 -12.88 -7.50 0.17
CA PRO A 106 -12.80 -8.95 0.09
C PRO A 106 -11.39 -9.35 -0.31
N THR A 107 -10.69 -10.04 0.59
CA THR A 107 -9.56 -10.87 0.20
C THR A 107 -10.17 -12.15 -0.36
N SER A 108 -9.76 -12.57 -1.55
CA SER A 108 -10.25 -13.79 -2.20
C SER A 108 -10.20 -14.96 -1.22
N GLU A 109 -11.38 -15.51 -0.90
CA GLU A 109 -11.67 -16.80 -0.28
C GLU A 109 -10.87 -17.18 0.98
N ALA A 110 -11.33 -16.71 2.14
CA ALA A 110 -11.09 -17.39 3.42
C ALA A 110 -12.42 -17.93 3.96
N ALA A 111 -12.43 -19.22 4.35
CA ALA A 111 -13.53 -19.88 5.03
C ALA A 111 -14.08 -19.04 6.21
N PRO A 112 -15.40 -19.05 6.46
CA PRO A 112 -16.07 -18.11 7.37
C PRO A 112 -15.48 -18.08 8.79
N ASP A 113 -15.01 -19.23 9.27
CA ASP A 113 -14.43 -19.38 10.61
C ASP A 113 -13.02 -18.74 10.73
N ARG A 114 -12.20 -18.87 9.68
CA ARG A 114 -10.89 -18.18 9.58
C ARG A 114 -11.06 -16.66 9.43
N ALA A 115 -12.12 -16.22 8.75
CA ALA A 115 -12.41 -14.80 8.56
C ALA A 115 -12.80 -14.11 9.87
N ALA A 116 -13.57 -14.78 10.73
CA ALA A 116 -13.96 -14.27 12.05
C ALA A 116 -12.76 -14.16 13.01
N HIS A 117 -11.92 -15.20 13.07
CA HIS A 117 -10.72 -15.18 13.91
C HIS A 117 -9.69 -14.14 13.44
N ALA A 118 -9.51 -14.00 12.12
CA ALA A 118 -8.68 -12.94 11.54
C ALA A 118 -9.25 -11.54 11.81
N ALA A 119 -10.58 -11.38 11.85
CA ALA A 119 -11.22 -10.10 12.15
C ALA A 119 -10.94 -9.63 13.59
N ALA A 120 -10.84 -10.54 14.55
CA ALA A 120 -10.50 -10.22 15.94
C ALA A 120 -9.02 -9.83 16.11
N LEU A 121 -8.09 -10.46 15.37
CA LEU A 121 -6.65 -10.15 15.42
C LEU A 121 -6.25 -8.87 14.66
N ARG A 122 -7.03 -8.46 13.65
CA ARG A 122 -6.71 -7.32 12.78
C ARG A 122 -6.45 -6.01 13.54
N PRO A 123 -7.31 -5.56 14.48
CA PRO A 123 -7.08 -4.31 15.21
C PRO A 123 -5.80 -4.35 16.06
N ALA A 124 -5.52 -5.49 16.69
CA ALA A 124 -4.31 -5.67 17.49
C ALA A 124 -3.04 -5.62 16.60
N LEU A 125 -3.09 -6.26 15.43
CA LEU A 125 -2.00 -6.22 14.46
C LEU A 125 -1.78 -4.81 13.91
N GLU A 126 -2.84 -4.09 13.56
CA GLU A 126 -2.74 -2.69 13.09
C GLU A 126 -2.12 -1.78 14.16
N LYS A 127 -2.55 -1.94 15.42
CA LYS A 127 -1.98 -1.20 16.55
C LYS A 127 -0.50 -1.53 16.76
N ALA A 128 -0.11 -2.80 16.61
CA ALA A 128 1.29 -3.22 16.71
C ALA A 128 2.14 -2.66 15.57
N LEU A 129 1.65 -2.72 14.32
CA LEU A 129 2.34 -2.18 13.16
C LEU A 129 2.55 -0.67 13.28
N ARG A 130 1.60 0.08 13.84
CA ARG A 130 1.73 1.52 14.08
C ARG A 130 2.83 1.87 15.09
N LYS A 131 3.16 0.97 16.02
CA LYS A 131 4.26 1.18 16.98
C LYS A 131 5.64 0.96 16.38
N LEU A 132 5.74 0.29 15.24
CA LEU A 132 7.02 0.10 14.55
C LEU A 132 7.49 1.42 13.91
N PRO A 133 8.80 1.70 13.93
CA PRO A 133 9.42 2.69 13.05
C PRO A 133 9.02 2.46 11.58
N SER A 134 8.93 3.54 10.79
CA SER A 134 8.48 3.50 9.39
C SER A 134 9.25 2.49 8.55
N GLU A 135 10.57 2.43 8.69
CA GLU A 135 11.44 1.50 7.95
C GLU A 135 11.14 0.03 8.31
N GLN A 136 10.95 -0.27 9.60
CA GLN A 136 10.65 -1.64 10.06
C GLN A 136 9.26 -2.09 9.60
N ARG A 137 8.27 -1.18 9.69
CA ARG A 137 6.90 -1.44 9.20
C ARG A 137 6.91 -1.73 7.71
N GLU A 138 7.66 -0.96 6.95
CA GLU A 138 7.78 -1.13 5.51
C GLU A 138 8.37 -2.49 5.14
N VAL A 139 9.49 -2.89 5.76
CA VAL A 139 10.12 -4.21 5.54
C VAL A 139 9.14 -5.33 5.86
N PHE A 140 8.42 -5.23 6.98
CA PHE A 140 7.41 -6.22 7.37
C PHE A 140 6.29 -6.33 6.33
N LEU A 141 5.76 -5.20 5.88
CA LEU A 141 4.68 -5.18 4.89
C LEU A 141 5.15 -5.70 3.54
N LEU A 142 6.31 -5.27 3.05
CA LEU A 142 6.87 -5.78 1.80
C LEU A 142 7.08 -7.28 1.86
N ARG A 143 7.62 -7.79 2.97
CA ARG A 143 7.78 -9.23 3.17
C ARG A 143 6.44 -9.98 3.09
N GLU A 144 5.41 -9.51 3.79
CA GLU A 144 4.06 -10.08 3.76
C GLU A 144 3.49 -10.14 2.33
N TYR A 145 3.63 -9.06 1.55
CA TYR A 145 3.08 -9.00 0.19
C TYR A 145 3.95 -9.69 -0.86
N HIS A 146 5.25 -9.89 -0.60
CA HIS A 146 6.16 -10.59 -1.50
C HIS A 146 6.36 -12.07 -1.15
N GLY A 147 5.87 -12.54 0.00
CA GLY A 147 5.99 -13.93 0.46
C GLY A 147 7.43 -14.36 0.75
N VAL A 148 8.31 -13.42 1.13
CA VAL A 148 9.74 -13.70 1.37
C VAL A 148 9.92 -14.21 2.81
N GLN A 149 10.62 -15.34 3.01
CA GLN A 149 10.92 -15.86 4.35
C GLN A 149 12.04 -15.04 5.04
N PHE A 150 12.14 -15.09 6.38
CA PHE A 150 13.29 -14.50 7.09
C PHE A 150 14.50 -15.33 6.66
N LYS A 151 15.60 -14.67 6.25
CA LYS A 151 16.88 -15.35 6.28
C LYS A 151 17.30 -15.37 7.75
N ASP A 152 17.46 -16.57 8.28
CA ASP A 152 18.18 -16.81 9.53
C ASP A 152 19.61 -16.28 9.45
#